data_AF-X1KN19-F1
#
_entry.id   AF-X1KN19-F1
#
_cell.length_a   1.000
_cell.length_b   1.000
_cell.length_c   1.000
_cell.angle_alpha   90.00
_cell.angle_beta   90.00
_cell.angle_gamma   90.00
#
_symmetry.space_group_name_H-M   'P 1'
#
loop_
_entity.id
_entity.type
_entity.pdbx_description
1 polymer ?
#
loop_
_entity_poly.entity_id
_entity_poly.type
_entity_poly.pdbx_seq_one_letter_code
_entity_poly.pdbx_strand_id
1 'polypeptide(L)' 'MNNKKLVAGHNGFMVKRRPGKYEITESQEVMRQIVKKCGIRKGIKKAELQKAMRECVGPKMREHYAKGIQNDKR' A
#
# COMPACT_ATOMS: atom_id res chain seq x y z
N MET A 1 -8.76 61.83 -16.36
CA MET A 1 -8.13 60.51 -16.59
C MET A 1 -8.09 59.78 -15.26
N ASN A 2 -8.92 58.76 -15.08
CA ASN A 2 -9.15 58.11 -13.78
C ASN A 2 -8.10 57.02 -13.51
N ASN A 3 -7.19 57.27 -12.56
CA ASN A 3 -6.25 56.30 -12.04
C ASN A 3 -6.96 55.33 -11.06
N LYS A 4 -7.56 54.25 -11.58
CA LYS A 4 -8.03 53.15 -10.73
C LYS A 4 -6.90 52.12 -10.55
N LYS A 5 -6.32 52.09 -9.35
CA LYS A 5 -5.30 51.11 -8.93
C LYS A 5 -5.98 49.74 -8.83
N LEU A 6 -5.70 48.84 -9.79
CA LEU A 6 -6.14 47.45 -9.72
C LEU A 6 -5.39 46.75 -8.58
N VAL A 7 -6.05 46.56 -7.44
CA VAL A 7 -5.52 45.74 -6.35
C VAL A 7 -5.62 44.29 -6.85
N ALA A 8 -4.53 43.77 -7.37
CA ALA A 8 -4.45 42.37 -7.79
C ALA A 8 -4.70 41.49 -6.55
N GLY A 9 -5.92 40.98 -6.44
CA GLY A 9 -6.23 39.88 -5.54
C GLY A 9 -5.27 38.73 -5.83
N HIS A 10 -4.86 38.02 -4.79
CA HIS A 10 -3.83 36.98 -4.81
C HIS A 10 -4.00 36.02 -6.01
N ASN A 11 -3.27 36.28 -7.10
CA ASN A 11 -3.16 35.40 -8.28
C ASN A 11 -2.21 34.23 -7.99
N GLY A 12 -2.29 33.63 -6.81
CA GLY A 12 -1.42 32.55 -6.39
C GLY A 12 -2.07 31.20 -6.66
N PHE A 13 -1.65 30.51 -7.71
CA PHE A 13 -1.96 29.08 -7.86
C PHE A 13 -1.09 28.31 -6.87
N MET A 14 -1.66 27.81 -5.77
CA MET A 14 -0.93 26.92 -4.85
C MET A 14 -0.71 25.55 -5.53
N VAL A 15 0.48 25.35 -6.09
CA VAL A 15 0.93 24.03 -6.55
C VAL A 15 1.24 23.19 -5.30
N LYS A 16 0.20 22.56 -4.75
CA LYS A 16 0.37 21.65 -3.62
C LYS A 16 1.09 20.39 -4.12
N ARG A 17 2.27 20.10 -3.56
CA ARG A 17 3.06 18.90 -3.90
C ARG A 17 2.17 17.67 -3.70
N ARG A 18 2.09 16.79 -4.70
CA ARG A 18 1.33 15.54 -4.56
C ARG A 18 1.87 14.78 -3.35
N PRO A 19 0.99 14.18 -2.52
CA PRO A 19 1.44 13.40 -1.38
C PRO A 19 2.42 12.32 -1.86
N GLY A 20 3.50 12.16 -1.10
CA GLY A 20 4.47 11.10 -1.34
C GLY A 20 3.81 9.73 -1.22
N LYS A 21 4.41 8.72 -1.83
CA LYS A 21 3.99 7.34 -1.57
C LYS A 21 4.32 7.00 -0.13
N TYR A 22 3.39 6.33 0.56
CA TYR A 22 3.66 5.76 1.87
C TYR A 22 4.81 4.75 1.76
N GLU A 23 5.69 4.80 2.76
CA GLU A 23 6.72 3.78 2.93
C GLU A 23 6.05 2.44 3.19
N ILE A 24 6.60 1.39 2.57
CA ILE A 24 6.07 0.03 2.70
C ILE A 24 6.63 -0.53 4.00
N THR A 25 5.76 -0.99 4.89
CA THR A 25 6.20 -1.66 6.13
C THR A 25 6.69 -3.07 5.84
N GLU A 26 7.54 -3.63 6.71
CA GLU A 26 8.06 -5.00 6.55
C GLU A 26 6.94 -6.03 6.39
N SER A 27 5.85 -5.90 7.16
CA SER A 27 4.69 -6.78 7.06
C SER A 27 3.97 -6.66 5.72
N GLN A 28 3.89 -5.45 5.15
CA GLN A 28 3.33 -5.24 3.81
C GLN A 28 4.23 -5.84 2.72
N GLU A 29 5.55 -5.80 2.92
CA GLU A 29 6.49 -6.43 2.00
C GLU A 29 6.39 -7.96 2.02
N VAL A 30 6.32 -8.57 3.20
CA VAL A 30 6.09 -10.01 3.37
C VAL A 30 4.79 -10.44 2.69
N MET A 31 3.70 -9.72 2.94
CA MET A 31 2.41 -9.98 2.31
C MET A 31 2.52 -9.89 0.78
N ARG A 32 3.20 -8.88 0.25
CA ARG A 32 3.41 -8.72 -1.20
C ARG A 32 4.17 -9.90 -1.80
N GLN A 33 5.17 -10.44 -1.11
CA GLN A 33 5.90 -11.61 -1.56
C GLN A 33 5.03 -12.88 -1.54
N ILE A 34 4.25 -13.08 -0.47
CA ILE A 34 3.38 -14.26 -0.33
C ILE A 34 2.27 -14.24 -1.39
N VAL A 35 1.63 -13.09 -1.60
CA VAL A 35 0.57 -12.90 -2.62
C VAL A 35 1.12 -13.21 -4.02
N LYS A 36 2.34 -12.75 -4.35
CA LYS A 36 3.02 -13.13 -5.60
C LYS A 36 3.26 -14.63 -5.70
N LYS A 37 3.76 -15.27 -4.64
CA LYS A 37 3.99 -16.73 -4.58
C LYS A 37 2.69 -17.54 -4.68
N CYS A 38 1.56 -16.99 -4.21
CA CYS A 38 0.24 -17.61 -4.31
C CYS A 38 -0.47 -17.31 -5.65
N GLY A 39 0.20 -16.62 -6.60
CA GLY A 39 -0.34 -16.39 -7.94
C GLY A 39 -1.48 -15.38 -8.03
N ILE A 40 -1.76 -14.62 -6.97
CA ILE A 40 -2.84 -13.63 -6.95
C ILE A 40 -2.43 -12.42 -7.81
N ARG A 41 -3.23 -12.13 -8.84
CA ARG A 41 -3.02 -11.01 -9.77
C ARG A 41 -4.19 -10.02 -9.70
N LYS A 42 -4.06 -8.89 -10.39
CA LYS A 42 -5.19 -7.98 -10.58
C LYS A 42 -6.19 -8.61 -11.56
N GLY A 43 -7.48 -8.51 -11.28
CA GLY A 43 -8.55 -8.99 -12.17
C GLY A 43 -8.99 -10.44 -11.98
N ILE A 44 -8.60 -11.13 -10.90
CA ILE A 44 -9.10 -12.50 -10.64
C ILE A 44 -10.54 -12.50 -10.14
N LYS A 45 -11.23 -13.63 -10.25
CA LYS A 45 -12.60 -13.74 -9.75
C LYS A 45 -12.62 -13.73 -8.22
N LYS A 46 -13.68 -13.15 -7.64
CA LYS A 46 -13.87 -13.07 -6.18
C LYS A 46 -13.74 -14.45 -5.50
N ALA A 47 -14.31 -15.50 -6.09
CA ALA A 47 -14.25 -16.85 -5.55
C ALA A 47 -12.82 -17.41 -5.51
N GLU A 48 -12.05 -17.19 -6.59
CA GLU A 48 -10.64 -17.60 -6.68
C GLU A 48 -9.78 -16.85 -5.66
N LEU A 49 -10.05 -15.56 -5.45
CA LEU A 49 -9.37 -14.76 -4.43
C LEU A 49 -9.62 -15.31 -3.04
N GLN A 50 -10.88 -15.59 -2.69
CA GLN A 50 -11.24 -16.12 -1.39
C GLN A 50 -10.59 -17.50 -1.15
N LYS A 51 -10.58 -18.35 -2.17
CA LYS A 51 -9.91 -19.66 -2.13
C LYS A 51 -8.41 -19.49 -1.90
N ALA A 52 -7.72 -18.67 -2.70
CA ALA A 52 -6.29 -18.44 -2.58
C ALA A 52 -5.88 -17.82 -1.23
N MET A 53 -6.72 -16.93 -0.68
CA MET A 53 -6.47 -16.34 0.64
C MET A 53 -6.56 -17.37 1.76
N ARG A 54 -7.56 -18.25 1.72
CA ARG A 54 -7.77 -19.30 2.74
C ARG A 54 -6.74 -20.41 2.64
N GLU A 55 -6.45 -20.88 1.43
CA GLU A 55 -5.63 -22.08 1.20
C GLU A 55 -4.12 -21.79 1.14
N CYS A 56 -3.71 -20.62 0.62
CA CYS A 56 -2.30 -20.31 0.41
C CYS A 56 -1.77 -19.19 1.29
N VAL A 57 -2.43 -18.03 1.28
CA VAL A 57 -1.90 -16.83 1.97
C VAL A 57 -1.93 -17.00 3.49
N GLY A 58 -3.06 -17.46 4.05
CA GLY A 58 -3.23 -17.65 5.49
C GLY A 58 -2.16 -18.56 6.12
N PRO A 59 -1.97 -19.80 5.61
CA PRO A 59 -0.94 -20.70 6.13
C PRO A 59 0.48 -20.12 6.04
N LYS A 60 0.85 -19.55 4.89
CA LYS A 60 2.19 -18.95 4.70
C LYS A 60 2.46 -17.76 5.62
N MET A 61 1.44 -16.95 5.89
CA MET A 61 1.56 -15.85 6.86
C MET A 61 1.79 -16.40 8.27
N ARG A 62 1.02 -17.42 8.69
CA ARG A 62 1.22 -18.07 10.00
C ARG A 62 2.61 -18.69 10.14
N GLU A 63 3.09 -19.38 9.13
CA GLU A 63 4.44 -19.96 9.12
C GLU A 63 5.53 -18.89 9.29
N HIS A 64 5.38 -17.74 8.61
CA HIS A 64 6.34 -16.65 8.70
C HIS A 64 6.44 -16.10 10.13
N TYR A 65 5.30 -15.83 10.77
CA TYR A 65 5.29 -15.35 12.15
C TYR A 65 5.70 -16.43 13.16
N ALA A 66 5.35 -17.70 12.94
CA ALA A 66 5.78 -18.80 13.79
C ALA A 66 7.31 -19.01 13.78
N LYS A 67 7.94 -18.86 12.61
CA LYS A 67 9.41 -18.90 12.49
C LYS A 67 10.08 -17.72 13.20
N GLY A 68 9.47 -16.53 13.20
CA GLY A 68 9.94 -15.39 13.99
C GLY A 68 10.01 -15.71 15.48
N ILE A 69 8.97 -16.33 16.03
CA ILE A 69 8.88 -16.70 17.46
C ILE A 69 9.93 -17.76 17.86
N GLN A 70 10.31 -18.67 16.97
CA GLN A 70 11.36 -19.67 17.25
C GLN A 70 12.77 -19.08 17.29
N ASN A 71 13.03 -17.96 16.60
CA ASN A 71 14.35 -17.34 16.57
C ASN A 71 14.59 -16.38 17.76
N ASP A 72 13.54 -15.91 18.43
CA ASP A 72 13.60 -15.04 19.61
C ASP A 72 13.86 -15.82 20.93
N LYS A 73 13.76 -17.15 20.89
CA LYS A 73 13.98 -18.04 22.05
C LYS A 73 15.42 -18.58 22.16
N ARG A 74 16.39 -17.96 21.48
CA ARG A 74 17.79 -18.40 21.47
C ARG A 74 18.69 -17.45 22.24
#